data_AF-A0A7I8I804-F1
#
_entry.id   AF-A0A7I8I804-F1
#
_cell.length_a   1.000
_cell.length_b   1.000
_cell.length_c   1.000
_cell.angle_alpha   90.00
_cell.angle_beta   90.00
_cell.angle_gamma   90.00
#
_symmetry.space_group_name_H-M   'P 1'
#
loop_
_entity.id
_entity.type
_entity.pdbx_description
1 polymer ?
#
loop_
_entity_poly.entity_id
_entity_poly.type
_entity_poly.pdbx_seq_one_letter_code
_entity_poly.pdbx_strand_id
1 'polypeptide(L)'
;MMISLLASSLCLCLSRRTFRTTVDTLTRREPDSMLAAMFSGRHSVPRDPDTGVVFIDRDGKYFRHILNWLRDGAIAHLNESEYDELRREAEYYQLIGLVDHITSVLSSKKDSSLEAELTRTEVVRCIQYQRVRFRGLNLSGLDLSKLDAEAEGSNFRNAILHACLVKCSLSQADLRTAHLQGADLTDANLEGANLEGANLKGAKVGGANFQSANLQRAYLREVDLREAQMDGAMLMGANTIGAIR
;
A
#
# COMPACT_ATOMS: atom_id res chain seq x y z
N MET A 1 -45.69 15.55 4.00
CA MET A 1 -45.51 14.24 4.67
C MET A 1 -44.01 14.03 4.85
N MET A 2 -43.44 14.51 5.96
CA MET A 2 -42.03 14.30 6.31
C MET A 2 -41.88 12.87 6.82
N ILE A 3 -41.37 11.96 6.00
CA ILE A 3 -40.92 10.67 6.49
C ILE A 3 -39.60 10.94 7.21
N SER A 4 -39.65 11.05 8.54
CA SER A 4 -38.44 10.94 9.34
C SER A 4 -37.97 9.49 9.26
N LEU A 5 -36.95 9.21 8.45
CA LEU A 5 -36.16 7.99 8.56
C LEU A 5 -35.37 8.08 9.87
N LEU A 6 -36.02 7.81 11.00
CA LEU A 6 -35.32 7.45 12.22
C LEU A 6 -34.56 6.16 11.90
N ALA A 7 -33.25 6.28 11.67
CA ALA A 7 -32.39 5.13 11.50
C ALA A 7 -32.64 4.17 12.68
N SER A 8 -33.18 2.98 12.40
CA SER A 8 -33.61 2.05 13.44
C SER A 8 -32.39 1.66 14.27
N SER A 9 -32.35 2.13 15.52
CA SER A 9 -31.26 1.84 16.45
C SER A 9 -31.25 0.37 16.78
N LEU A 10 -30.06 -0.23 16.76
CA LEU A 10 -29.84 -1.64 17.00
C LEU A 10 -28.81 -1.80 18.12
N CYS A 11 -29.09 -2.73 19.03
CA CYS A 11 -28.20 -3.11 20.13
C CYS A 11 -27.68 -4.52 19.89
N LEU A 12 -26.36 -4.67 19.80
CA LEU A 12 -25.67 -5.93 19.56
C LEU A 12 -24.92 -6.34 20.82
N CYS A 13 -25.07 -7.59 21.25
CA CYS A 13 -24.28 -8.18 22.33
C CYS A 13 -23.32 -9.23 21.75
N LEU A 14 -22.02 -8.99 21.90
CA LEU A 14 -20.95 -9.90 21.48
C LEU A 14 -20.21 -10.38 22.73
N SER A 15 -20.49 -11.61 23.16
CA SER A 15 -20.00 -12.19 24.41
C SER A 15 -20.28 -11.28 25.63
N ARG A 16 -19.28 -10.53 26.12
CA ARG A 16 -19.39 -9.63 27.28
C ARG A 16 -19.46 -8.14 26.92
N ARG A 17 -19.62 -7.80 25.64
CA ARG A 17 -19.58 -6.41 25.16
C ARG A 17 -20.84 -6.06 24.40
N THR A 18 -21.41 -4.90 24.71
CA THR A 18 -22.60 -4.39 24.07
C THR A 18 -22.26 -3.20 23.18
N PHE A 19 -22.80 -3.18 21.97
CA PHE A 19 -22.57 -2.15 20.97
C PHE A 19 -23.89 -1.58 20.47
N ARG A 20 -23.95 -0.26 20.28
CA ARG A 20 -25.10 0.41 19.69
C ARG A 20 -24.74 0.95 18.31
N THR A 21 -25.57 0.67 17.33
CA THR A 21 -25.40 1.08 15.93
C THR A 21 -26.75 1.23 15.24
N THR A 22 -26.77 1.45 13.93
CA THR A 22 -27.99 1.47 13.11
C THR A 22 -27.96 0.35 12.08
N VAL A 23 -29.13 -0.09 11.62
CA VAL A 23 -29.23 -1.06 10.51
C VAL A 23 -28.46 -0.56 9.29
N ASP A 24 -28.64 0.72 8.95
CA ASP A 24 -27.97 1.38 7.83
C ASP A 24 -26.43 1.34 7.92
N THR A 25 -25.85 1.47 9.12
CA THR A 25 -24.41 1.27 9.31
C THR A 25 -23.98 -0.15 8.89
N LEU A 26 -24.77 -1.17 9.24
CA LEU A 26 -24.42 -2.57 8.99
C LEU A 26 -24.66 -3.01 7.54
N THR A 27 -25.47 -2.28 6.77
CA THR A 27 -25.90 -2.70 5.43
C THR A 27 -25.34 -1.86 4.29
N ARG A 28 -24.87 -0.63 4.55
CA ARG A 28 -24.53 0.32 3.47
C ARG A 28 -23.17 0.08 2.82
N ARG A 29 -22.09 -0.05 3.62
CA ARG A 29 -20.72 -0.07 3.08
C ARG A 29 -20.36 -1.40 2.42
N GLU A 30 -20.74 -2.50 3.06
CA GLU A 30 -20.44 -3.87 2.63
C GLU A 30 -21.76 -4.64 2.47
N PRO A 31 -22.55 -4.33 1.42
CA PRO A 31 -23.93 -4.82 1.27
C PRO A 31 -24.02 -6.35 1.11
N ASP A 32 -22.92 -6.99 0.71
CA ASP A 32 -22.82 -8.44 0.54
C ASP A 32 -22.25 -9.16 1.77
N SER A 33 -21.96 -8.43 2.85
CA SER A 33 -21.45 -9.01 4.10
C SER A 33 -22.50 -9.82 4.86
N MET A 34 -22.05 -10.69 5.77
CA MET A 34 -22.93 -11.44 6.66
C MET A 34 -23.79 -10.50 7.52
N LEU A 35 -23.20 -9.41 8.03
CA LEU A 35 -23.93 -8.40 8.81
C LEU A 35 -25.02 -7.73 7.97
N ALA A 36 -24.71 -7.37 6.72
CA ALA A 36 -25.71 -6.83 5.81
C ALA A 36 -26.84 -7.84 5.56
N ALA A 37 -26.51 -9.10 5.27
CA ALA A 37 -27.51 -10.16 5.05
C ALA A 37 -28.40 -10.41 6.27
N MET A 38 -27.84 -10.38 7.48
CA MET A 38 -28.58 -10.52 8.74
C MET A 38 -29.55 -9.36 8.95
N PHE A 39 -29.12 -8.12 8.70
CA PHE A 39 -29.87 -6.92 9.10
C PHE A 39 -30.59 -6.19 7.95
N SER A 40 -30.46 -6.65 6.70
CA SER A 40 -31.18 -6.08 5.54
C SER A 40 -32.68 -6.39 5.52
N GLY A 41 -33.20 -7.11 6.53
CA GLY A 41 -34.58 -7.59 6.58
C GLY A 41 -34.86 -8.84 5.73
N ARG A 42 -33.83 -9.42 5.10
CA ARG A 42 -33.95 -10.68 4.33
C ARG A 42 -34.01 -11.92 5.22
N HIS A 43 -33.51 -11.83 6.45
CA HIS A 43 -33.52 -12.90 7.43
C HIS A 43 -34.12 -12.42 8.76
N SER A 44 -34.82 -13.31 9.46
CA SER A 44 -35.27 -13.04 10.82
C SER A 44 -34.13 -13.32 11.78
N VAL A 45 -33.61 -12.29 12.43
CA VAL A 45 -32.56 -12.41 13.44
C VAL A 45 -33.21 -12.43 14.82
N PRO A 46 -33.01 -13.50 15.62
CA PRO A 46 -33.54 -13.59 16.97
C PRO A 46 -33.12 -12.37 17.81
N ARG A 47 -34.08 -11.84 18.57
CA ARG A 47 -33.86 -10.73 19.50
C ARG A 47 -34.38 -11.14 20.86
N ASP A 48 -33.69 -10.68 21.89
CA ASP A 48 -34.19 -10.78 23.26
C ASP A 48 -35.56 -10.08 23.37
N PRO A 49 -36.63 -10.75 23.83
CA PRO A 49 -37.98 -10.21 23.80
C PRO A 49 -38.16 -8.96 24.68
N ASP A 50 -37.41 -8.88 25.78
CA ASP A 50 -37.57 -7.82 26.77
C ASP A 50 -36.71 -6.59 26.45
N THR A 51 -35.50 -6.82 25.93
CA THR A 51 -34.50 -5.77 25.70
C THR A 51 -34.32 -5.41 24.22
N GLY A 52 -34.78 -6.26 23.30
CA GLY A 52 -34.59 -6.11 21.85
C GLY A 52 -33.14 -6.30 21.38
N VAL A 53 -32.24 -6.75 22.27
CA VAL A 53 -30.83 -6.96 21.98
C VAL A 53 -30.64 -8.18 21.09
N VAL A 54 -29.76 -8.07 20.12
CA VAL A 54 -29.35 -9.19 19.26
C VAL A 54 -28.05 -9.76 19.78
N PHE A 55 -28.06 -11.06 20.09
CA PHE A 55 -26.86 -11.78 20.50
C PHE A 55 -26.10 -12.31 19.27
N ILE A 56 -24.79 -12.11 19.26
CA ILE A 56 -23.86 -12.68 18.29
C ILE A 56 -22.78 -13.42 19.08
N ASP A 57 -22.69 -14.72 18.87
CA ASP A 57 -21.74 -15.60 19.57
C ASP A 57 -20.31 -15.46 19.03
N ARG A 58 -19.73 -14.27 19.22
CA ARG A 58 -18.37 -13.89 18.82
C ARG A 58 -17.72 -13.03 19.90
N ASP A 59 -16.39 -12.95 19.88
CA ASP A 59 -15.66 -12.04 20.75
C ASP A 59 -15.83 -10.59 20.28
N GLY A 60 -16.36 -9.74 21.16
CA GLY A 60 -16.52 -8.31 20.88
C GLY A 60 -15.24 -7.50 20.95
N LYS A 61 -14.07 -8.07 21.31
CA LYS A 61 -12.80 -7.34 21.51
C LYS A 61 -12.46 -6.40 20.34
N TYR A 62 -12.58 -6.86 19.10
CA TYR A 62 -12.26 -6.08 17.88
C TYR A 62 -13.47 -5.51 17.16
N PHE A 63 -14.68 -5.79 17.61
CA PHE A 63 -15.91 -5.41 16.91
C PHE A 63 -16.11 -3.89 16.80
N ARG A 64 -15.53 -3.12 17.72
CA ARG A 64 -15.49 -1.66 17.61
C ARG A 64 -14.82 -1.18 16.31
N HIS A 65 -13.77 -1.87 15.86
CA HIS A 65 -13.05 -1.50 14.64
C HIS A 65 -13.86 -1.86 13.38
N ILE A 66 -14.60 -2.97 13.42
CA ILE A 66 -15.58 -3.32 12.38
C ILE A 66 -16.66 -2.23 12.28
N LEU A 67 -17.21 -1.77 13.41
CA LEU A 67 -18.21 -0.70 13.39
C LEU A 67 -17.65 0.61 12.84
N ASN A 68 -16.42 0.97 13.19
CA ASN A 68 -15.78 2.17 12.65
C ASN A 68 -15.58 2.04 11.13
N TRP A 69 -15.04 0.89 10.66
CA TRP A 69 -14.95 0.59 9.23
C TRP A 69 -16.30 0.78 8.52
N LEU A 70 -17.37 0.20 9.06
CA LEU A 70 -18.71 0.29 8.46
C LEU A 70 -19.30 1.71 8.47
N ARG A 71 -19.00 2.53 9.49
CA ARG A 71 -19.50 3.90 9.62
C ARG A 71 -18.84 4.86 8.63
N ASP A 72 -17.52 4.95 8.69
CA ASP A 72 -16.76 5.99 7.99
C ASP A 72 -15.51 5.44 7.27
N GLY A 73 -15.22 4.15 7.42
CA GLY A 73 -14.04 3.52 6.83
C GLY A 73 -12.77 3.74 7.64
N ALA A 74 -12.88 4.23 8.87
CA ALA A 74 -11.72 4.42 9.73
C ALA A 74 -11.04 3.10 10.04
N ILE A 75 -9.74 3.06 9.74
CA ILE A 75 -8.88 1.91 10.01
C ILE A 75 -8.17 2.13 11.34
N ALA A 76 -8.18 1.09 12.17
CA ALA A 76 -7.52 1.13 13.45
C ALA A 76 -5.99 1.07 13.29
N HIS A 77 -5.26 1.85 14.09
CA HIS A 77 -3.82 1.66 14.25
C HIS A 77 -3.59 0.53 15.25
N LEU A 78 -3.20 -0.64 14.76
CA LEU A 78 -3.01 -1.86 15.54
C LEU A 78 -1.62 -2.48 15.31
N ASN A 79 -1.18 -3.32 16.24
CA ASN A 79 -0.02 -4.18 16.01
C ASN A 79 -0.38 -5.39 15.11
N GLU A 80 0.60 -6.18 14.69
CA GLU A 80 0.37 -7.29 13.74
C GLU A 80 -0.53 -8.38 14.29
N SER A 81 -0.30 -8.83 15.54
CA SER A 81 -1.16 -9.83 16.18
C SER A 81 -2.62 -9.36 16.29
N GLU A 82 -2.81 -8.07 16.57
CA GLU A 82 -4.13 -7.45 16.64
C GLU A 82 -4.79 -7.33 15.26
N TYR A 83 -4.02 -7.08 14.20
CA TYR A 83 -4.52 -7.11 12.82
C TYR A 83 -4.89 -8.53 12.38
N ASP A 84 -4.13 -9.56 12.76
CA ASP A 84 -4.49 -10.95 12.47
C ASP A 84 -5.79 -11.35 13.19
N GLU A 85 -5.97 -10.95 14.46
CA GLU A 85 -7.23 -11.15 15.19
C GLU A 85 -8.40 -10.39 14.53
N LEU A 86 -8.19 -9.11 14.17
CA LEU A 86 -9.21 -8.32 13.45
C LEU A 86 -9.55 -8.91 12.07
N ARG A 87 -8.56 -9.42 11.33
CA ARG A 87 -8.77 -10.06 10.01
C ARG A 87 -9.68 -11.27 10.13
N ARG A 88 -9.48 -12.13 11.15
CA ARG A 88 -10.35 -13.30 11.39
C ARG A 88 -11.80 -12.91 11.65
N GLU A 89 -12.04 -11.84 12.41
CA GLU A 89 -13.41 -11.33 12.58
C GLU A 89 -13.96 -10.75 11.27
N ALA A 90 -13.16 -10.00 10.51
CA ALA A 90 -13.59 -9.45 9.22
C ALA A 90 -13.94 -10.54 8.20
N GLU A 91 -13.16 -11.62 8.14
CA GLU A 91 -13.43 -12.82 7.34
C GLU A 91 -14.73 -13.51 7.78
N TYR A 92 -14.93 -13.68 9.09
CA TYR A 92 -16.16 -14.26 9.64
C TYR A 92 -17.40 -13.46 9.20
N TYR A 93 -17.36 -12.13 9.31
CA TYR A 93 -18.45 -11.26 8.88
C TYR A 93 -18.52 -11.03 7.37
N GLN A 94 -17.59 -11.61 6.59
CA GLN A 94 -17.50 -11.47 5.14
C GLN A 94 -17.37 -10.01 4.68
N LEU A 95 -16.54 -9.24 5.39
CA LEU A 95 -16.25 -7.83 5.11
C LEU A 95 -15.07 -7.72 4.16
N ILE A 96 -15.30 -8.01 2.87
CA ILE A 96 -14.24 -8.17 1.86
C ILE A 96 -13.35 -6.93 1.80
N GLY A 97 -13.92 -5.72 1.77
CA GLY A 97 -13.12 -4.49 1.70
C GLY A 97 -12.22 -4.29 2.93
N LEU A 98 -12.65 -4.71 4.13
CA LEU A 98 -11.82 -4.66 5.33
C LEU A 98 -10.74 -5.74 5.31
N VAL A 99 -11.06 -6.96 4.84
CA VAL A 99 -10.09 -8.05 4.71
C VAL A 99 -8.99 -7.67 3.72
N ASP A 100 -9.34 -7.12 2.57
CA ASP A 100 -8.39 -6.65 1.56
C ASP A 100 -7.49 -5.55 2.14
N HIS A 101 -8.07 -4.61 2.89
CA HIS A 101 -7.32 -3.54 3.53
C HIS A 101 -6.32 -4.09 4.57
N ILE A 102 -6.77 -4.95 5.47
CA ILE A 102 -5.90 -5.54 6.49
C ILE A 102 -4.81 -6.40 5.83
N THR A 103 -5.16 -7.16 4.78
CA THR A 103 -4.20 -7.97 4.03
C THR A 103 -3.16 -7.07 3.36
N SER A 104 -3.55 -5.92 2.80
CA SER A 104 -2.63 -4.93 2.25
C SER A 104 -1.72 -4.31 3.32
N VAL A 105 -2.24 -4.01 4.51
CA VAL A 105 -1.44 -3.49 5.63
C VAL A 105 -0.47 -4.55 6.15
N LEU A 106 -0.95 -5.79 6.33
CA LEU A 106 -0.11 -6.91 6.76
C LEU A 106 0.88 -7.32 5.69
N SER A 107 0.56 -7.19 4.40
CA SER A 107 1.52 -7.40 3.29
C SER A 107 2.55 -6.28 3.23
N SER A 108 2.15 -5.02 3.47
CA SER A 108 3.08 -3.89 3.58
C SER A 108 4.00 -3.95 4.80
N LYS A 109 3.61 -4.68 5.86
CA LYS A 109 4.47 -5.00 7.01
C LYS A 109 5.23 -6.33 6.85
N LYS A 110 4.71 -7.25 6.02
CA LYS A 110 5.40 -8.44 5.49
C LYS A 110 6.33 -8.15 4.32
N ASP A 111 6.56 -6.88 3.97
CA ASP A 111 7.63 -6.43 3.06
C ASP A 111 9.03 -6.55 3.72
N SER A 112 9.20 -7.63 4.49
CA SER A 112 10.47 -8.28 4.80
C SER A 112 10.59 -9.64 4.06
N SER A 113 9.73 -9.93 3.08
CA SER A 113 10.10 -10.89 2.03
C SER A 113 11.08 -10.19 1.08
N LEU A 114 12.36 -10.41 1.32
CA LEU A 114 13.50 -9.95 0.53
C LEU A 114 13.55 -10.55 -0.90
N GLU A 115 12.56 -11.35 -1.30
CA GLU A 115 12.58 -12.07 -2.56
C GLU A 115 11.78 -11.33 -3.62
N ALA A 116 12.45 -11.00 -4.72
CA ALA A 116 11.83 -10.40 -5.88
C ALA A 116 10.71 -11.28 -6.46
N GLU A 117 9.65 -10.61 -6.94
CA GLU A 117 8.54 -11.23 -7.68
C GLU A 117 8.99 -11.82 -9.03
N LEU A 118 10.13 -11.39 -9.54
CA LEU A 118 10.73 -11.85 -10.78
C LEU A 118 12.20 -12.20 -10.57
N THR A 119 12.70 -13.16 -11.32
CA THR A 119 14.13 -13.40 -11.48
C THR A 119 14.75 -12.37 -12.43
N ARG A 120 16.06 -12.12 -12.33
CA ARG A 120 16.80 -11.29 -13.32
C ARG A 120 16.53 -11.76 -14.77
N THR A 121 16.46 -13.07 -15.00
CA THR A 121 16.19 -13.65 -16.32
C THR A 121 14.81 -13.28 -16.85
N GLU A 122 13.79 -13.23 -15.99
CA GLU A 122 12.45 -12.75 -16.37
C GLU A 122 12.44 -11.25 -16.67
N VAL A 123 13.14 -10.45 -15.87
CA VAL A 123 13.30 -9.01 -16.12
C VAL A 123 13.94 -8.74 -17.49
N VAL A 124 15.04 -9.46 -17.81
CA VAL A 124 15.72 -9.34 -19.12
C VAL A 124 14.79 -9.77 -20.26
N ARG A 125 14.02 -10.84 -20.09
CA ARG A 125 13.03 -11.26 -21.11
C ARG A 125 11.95 -10.20 -21.32
N CYS A 126 11.43 -9.60 -20.26
CA CYS A 126 10.43 -8.53 -20.36
C CYS A 126 10.95 -7.33 -21.18
N ILE A 127 12.23 -6.96 -20.98
CA ILE A 127 12.88 -5.87 -21.73
C ILE A 127 13.03 -6.20 -23.21
N GLN A 128 13.38 -7.44 -23.54
CA GLN A 128 13.63 -7.86 -24.92
C GLN A 128 12.34 -7.98 -25.77
N TYR A 129 11.18 -8.26 -25.16
CA TYR A 129 10.00 -8.71 -25.90
C TYR A 129 8.86 -7.70 -26.07
N GLN A 130 8.76 -6.59 -25.32
CA GLN A 130 7.91 -5.40 -25.59
C GLN A 130 7.84 -4.47 -24.35
N ARG A 131 7.53 -3.17 -24.59
CA ARG A 131 7.44 -2.05 -23.62
C ARG A 131 7.36 -2.47 -22.15
N VAL A 132 8.40 -2.11 -21.43
CA VAL A 132 8.66 -2.48 -20.04
C VAL A 132 7.59 -1.94 -19.08
N ARG A 133 6.91 -2.85 -18.36
CA ARG A 133 5.95 -2.52 -17.29
C ARG A 133 6.30 -3.30 -16.02
N PHE A 134 7.02 -2.65 -15.12
CA PHE A 134 7.34 -3.15 -13.78
C PHE A 134 6.63 -2.35 -12.68
N ARG A 135 5.51 -1.71 -13.02
CA ARG A 135 4.74 -0.87 -12.09
C ARG A 135 4.29 -1.68 -10.88
N GLY A 136 4.71 -1.26 -9.69
CA GLY A 136 4.31 -1.86 -8.42
C GLY A 136 4.96 -3.21 -8.11
N LEU A 137 5.91 -3.69 -8.93
CA LEU A 137 6.58 -4.97 -8.67
C LEU A 137 7.68 -4.83 -7.64
N ASN A 138 7.86 -5.86 -6.83
CA ASN A 138 9.02 -6.05 -5.98
C ASN A 138 10.16 -6.71 -6.76
N LEU A 139 11.24 -5.96 -6.97
CA LEU A 139 12.49 -6.38 -7.62
C LEU A 139 13.67 -6.37 -6.63
N SER A 140 13.38 -6.39 -5.33
CA SER A 140 14.37 -6.33 -4.26
C SER A 140 15.32 -7.53 -4.30
N GLY A 141 16.60 -7.28 -3.99
CA GLY A 141 17.63 -8.31 -3.99
C GLY A 141 18.11 -8.74 -5.38
N LEU A 142 17.48 -8.28 -6.46
CA LEU A 142 17.98 -8.58 -7.80
C LEU A 142 19.28 -7.83 -8.09
N ASP A 143 20.20 -8.55 -8.71
CA ASP A 143 21.23 -7.92 -9.52
C ASP A 143 20.61 -7.57 -10.88
N LEU A 144 20.42 -6.27 -11.12
CA LEU A 144 19.98 -5.65 -12.38
C LEU A 144 21.10 -4.78 -12.97
N SER A 145 22.36 -5.03 -12.59
CA SER A 145 23.50 -4.29 -13.12
C SER A 145 23.59 -4.42 -14.64
N LYS A 146 23.99 -3.33 -15.29
CA LYS A 146 24.15 -3.22 -16.76
C LYS A 146 22.90 -3.55 -17.56
N LEU A 147 21.73 -3.57 -16.92
CA LEU A 147 20.48 -3.76 -17.62
C LEU A 147 20.20 -2.53 -18.46
N ASP A 148 19.85 -2.73 -19.72
CA ASP A 148 19.48 -1.66 -20.64
C ASP A 148 17.95 -1.60 -20.71
N ALA A 149 17.36 -0.65 -20.00
CA ALA A 149 15.92 -0.37 -20.00
C ALA A 149 15.59 0.96 -20.70
N GLU A 150 16.39 1.38 -21.70
CA GLU A 150 16.24 2.62 -22.47
C GLU A 150 14.98 2.68 -23.35
N ALA A 151 14.17 1.62 -23.39
CA ALA A 151 12.92 1.65 -24.14
C ALA A 151 12.02 2.79 -23.65
N GLU A 152 11.65 3.70 -24.55
CA GLU A 152 10.78 4.86 -24.26
C GLU A 152 9.59 4.47 -23.37
N GLY A 153 9.61 4.99 -22.13
CA GLY A 153 8.53 4.80 -21.17
C GLY A 153 8.58 3.49 -20.37
N SER A 154 9.77 2.96 -20.09
CA SER A 154 9.95 1.95 -19.05
C SER A 154 9.28 2.39 -17.76
N ASN A 155 8.26 1.65 -17.33
CA ASN A 155 7.41 2.04 -16.22
C ASN A 155 7.75 1.24 -14.96
N PHE A 156 8.42 1.89 -14.02
CA PHE A 156 8.77 1.40 -12.69
C PHE A 156 8.00 2.14 -11.60
N ARG A 157 6.88 2.78 -11.94
CA ARG A 157 6.11 3.56 -10.97
C ARG A 157 5.70 2.66 -9.80
N ASN A 158 5.87 3.13 -8.56
CA ASN A 158 5.62 2.36 -7.34
C ASN A 158 6.43 1.04 -7.21
N ALA A 159 7.42 0.76 -8.07
CA ALA A 159 8.20 -0.47 -7.95
C ALA A 159 9.08 -0.44 -6.70
N ILE A 160 9.36 -1.62 -6.13
CA ILE A 160 10.32 -1.80 -5.04
C ILE A 160 11.64 -2.27 -5.63
N LEU A 161 12.64 -1.41 -5.54
CA LEU A 161 13.94 -1.51 -6.20
C LEU A 161 15.07 -1.46 -5.17
N HIS A 162 14.99 -2.28 -4.12
CA HIS A 162 16.13 -2.51 -3.22
C HIS A 162 17.12 -3.45 -3.90
N ALA A 163 17.66 -3.01 -5.04
CA ALA A 163 18.35 -3.83 -6.02
C ALA A 163 19.75 -3.28 -6.34
N CYS A 164 20.60 -4.11 -6.92
CA CYS A 164 21.83 -3.66 -7.54
C CYS A 164 21.53 -3.18 -8.97
N LEU A 165 21.63 -1.87 -9.20
CA LEU A 165 21.36 -1.19 -10.46
C LEU A 165 22.64 -0.57 -11.03
N VAL A 166 23.81 -1.08 -10.64
CA VAL A 166 25.11 -0.57 -11.06
C VAL A 166 25.22 -0.56 -12.58
N LYS A 167 25.53 0.60 -13.18
CA LYS A 167 25.60 0.77 -14.64
C LYS A 167 24.32 0.41 -15.41
N CYS A 168 23.17 0.37 -14.73
CA CYS A 168 21.87 0.18 -15.37
C CYS A 168 21.49 1.44 -16.16
N SER A 169 20.90 1.28 -17.34
CA SER A 169 20.31 2.39 -18.09
C SER A 169 18.81 2.44 -17.86
N LEU A 170 18.38 3.52 -17.19
CA LEU A 170 17.00 3.88 -16.84
C LEU A 170 16.67 5.27 -17.42
N SER A 171 17.33 5.69 -18.50
CA SER A 171 17.08 6.98 -19.13
C SER A 171 15.60 7.10 -19.52
N GLN A 172 15.02 8.27 -19.28
CA GLN A 172 13.59 8.57 -19.53
C GLN A 172 12.58 7.63 -18.83
N ALA A 173 13.00 6.80 -17.87
CA ALA A 173 12.11 5.88 -17.17
C ALA A 173 11.11 6.61 -16.25
N ASP A 174 9.91 6.07 -16.10
CA ASP A 174 8.92 6.52 -15.11
C ASP A 174 9.12 5.75 -13.78
N LEU A 175 9.81 6.38 -12.85
CA LEU A 175 10.14 5.90 -11.50
C LEU A 175 9.35 6.64 -10.42
N ARG A 176 8.24 7.29 -10.78
CA ARG A 176 7.45 8.06 -9.81
C ARG A 176 7.08 7.17 -8.64
N THR A 177 7.26 7.71 -7.43
CA THR A 177 6.93 7.04 -6.17
C THR A 177 7.56 5.64 -6.00
N ALA A 178 8.63 5.32 -6.74
CA ALA A 178 9.38 4.07 -6.58
C ALA A 178 10.18 4.04 -5.26
N HIS A 179 10.41 2.83 -4.75
CA HIS A 179 11.12 2.56 -3.49
C HIS A 179 12.55 2.10 -3.80
N LEU A 180 13.50 3.04 -3.76
CA LEU A 180 14.93 2.84 -4.08
C LEU A 180 15.81 2.94 -2.82
N GLN A 181 15.26 2.71 -1.63
CA GLN A 181 16.00 2.86 -0.38
C GLN A 181 17.15 1.87 -0.34
N GLY A 182 18.37 2.35 -0.10
CA GLY A 182 19.58 1.53 -0.09
C GLY A 182 19.96 0.89 -1.43
N ALA A 183 19.29 1.22 -2.54
CA ALA A 183 19.65 0.72 -3.87
C ALA A 183 21.07 1.13 -4.26
N ASP A 184 21.74 0.28 -5.04
CA ASP A 184 23.06 0.60 -5.59
C ASP A 184 22.92 1.09 -7.04
N LEU A 185 22.92 2.41 -7.23
CA LEU A 185 22.80 3.10 -8.51
C LEU A 185 24.17 3.61 -9.00
N THR A 186 25.29 3.08 -8.50
CA THR A 186 26.62 3.53 -8.93
C THR A 186 26.78 3.42 -10.45
N ASP A 187 27.24 4.51 -11.07
CA ASP A 187 27.37 4.67 -12.52
C ASP A 187 26.07 4.42 -13.34
N ALA A 188 24.88 4.44 -12.72
CA ALA A 188 23.62 4.25 -13.43
C ALA A 188 23.24 5.47 -14.28
N ASN A 189 22.62 5.26 -15.44
CA ASN A 189 22.09 6.33 -16.28
C ASN A 189 20.60 6.57 -15.99
N LEU A 190 20.26 7.71 -15.40
CA LEU A 190 18.88 8.17 -15.16
C LEU A 190 18.58 9.49 -15.87
N GLU A 191 19.29 9.79 -16.96
CA GLU A 191 19.08 11.02 -17.74
C GLU A 191 17.60 11.17 -18.13
N GLY A 192 17.01 12.31 -17.78
CA GLY A 192 15.61 12.63 -18.06
C GLY A 192 14.57 11.74 -17.35
N ALA A 193 14.97 10.83 -16.46
CA ALA A 193 14.05 9.96 -15.75
C ALA A 193 13.10 10.75 -14.82
N ASN A 194 11.88 10.25 -14.64
CA ASN A 194 10.90 10.85 -13.73
C ASN A 194 10.87 10.11 -12.38
N LEU A 195 11.52 10.69 -11.38
CA LEU A 195 11.60 10.22 -9.99
C LEU A 195 10.72 11.04 -9.03
N GLU A 196 9.65 11.70 -9.51
CA GLU A 196 8.80 12.51 -8.62
C GLU A 196 8.26 11.67 -7.45
N GLY A 197 8.55 12.11 -6.23
CA GLY A 197 8.15 11.42 -4.99
C GLY A 197 8.85 10.08 -4.73
N ALA A 198 9.86 9.68 -5.51
CA ALA A 198 10.61 8.46 -5.28
C ALA A 198 11.39 8.51 -3.96
N ASN A 199 11.60 7.37 -3.32
CA ASN A 199 12.35 7.28 -2.08
C ASN A 199 13.73 6.65 -2.30
N LEU A 200 14.76 7.49 -2.32
CA LEU A 200 16.16 7.11 -2.50
C LEU A 200 16.95 7.15 -1.18
N LYS A 201 16.29 7.08 -0.02
CA LYS A 201 16.99 7.20 1.28
C LYS A 201 18.17 6.21 1.35
N GLY A 202 19.37 6.74 1.57
CA GLY A 202 20.60 5.94 1.70
C GLY A 202 21.03 5.20 0.43
N ALA A 203 20.47 5.52 -0.74
CA ALA A 203 20.90 4.94 -2.01
C ALA A 203 22.34 5.37 -2.33
N LYS A 204 23.12 4.47 -2.95
CA LYS A 204 24.46 4.78 -3.46
C LYS A 204 24.32 5.31 -4.87
N VAL A 205 24.81 6.52 -5.12
CA VAL A 205 24.63 7.21 -6.41
C VAL A 205 25.94 7.78 -6.97
N GLY A 206 27.09 7.27 -6.51
CA GLY A 206 28.40 7.71 -7.02
C GLY A 206 28.49 7.49 -8.53
N GLY A 207 28.82 8.53 -9.29
CA GLY A 207 28.89 8.48 -10.75
C GLY A 207 27.53 8.40 -11.48
N ALA A 208 26.40 8.37 -10.77
CA ALA A 208 25.08 8.27 -11.40
C ALA A 208 24.74 9.53 -12.20
N ASN A 209 24.14 9.34 -13.38
CA ASN A 209 23.69 10.44 -14.23
C ASN A 209 22.21 10.77 -13.96
N PHE A 210 21.92 11.90 -13.32
CA PHE A 210 20.57 12.46 -13.13
C PHE A 210 20.33 13.71 -13.98
N GLN A 211 21.10 13.93 -15.05
CA GLN A 211 20.93 15.11 -15.89
C GLN A 211 19.49 15.20 -16.41
N SER A 212 18.89 16.38 -16.29
CA SER A 212 17.48 16.65 -16.63
C SER A 212 16.43 15.76 -15.92
N ALA A 213 16.81 14.99 -14.90
CA ALA A 213 15.87 14.11 -14.19
C ALA A 213 14.89 14.91 -13.32
N ASN A 214 13.65 14.43 -13.19
CA ASN A 214 12.66 14.99 -12.28
C ASN A 214 12.75 14.33 -10.90
N LEU A 215 13.39 14.98 -9.93
CA LEU A 215 13.51 14.54 -8.53
C LEU A 215 12.60 15.34 -7.60
N GLN A 216 11.55 15.99 -8.12
CA GLN A 216 10.65 16.79 -7.29
C GLN A 216 10.01 15.93 -6.20
N ARG A 217 9.96 16.43 -4.97
CA ARG A 217 9.43 15.71 -3.79
C ARG A 217 10.13 14.38 -3.47
N ALA A 218 11.26 14.05 -4.10
CA ALA A 218 11.99 12.82 -3.80
C ALA A 218 12.58 12.83 -2.39
N TYR A 219 12.72 11.65 -1.78
CA TYR A 219 13.37 11.48 -0.48
C TYR A 219 14.83 11.08 -0.69
N LEU A 220 15.74 12.04 -0.58
CA LEU A 220 17.19 11.91 -0.78
C LEU A 220 17.96 12.00 0.55
N ARG A 221 17.33 11.61 1.67
CA ARG A 221 18.00 11.63 2.97
C ARG A 221 19.16 10.65 2.98
N GLU A 222 20.29 11.04 3.57
CA GLU A 222 21.48 10.18 3.71
C GLU A 222 22.08 9.73 2.37
N VAL A 223 21.79 10.45 1.27
CA VAL A 223 22.38 10.20 -0.06
C VAL A 223 23.63 11.06 -0.25
N ASP A 224 24.70 10.47 -0.76
CA ASP A 224 25.91 11.19 -1.16
C ASP A 224 25.86 11.54 -2.65
N LEU A 225 25.66 12.83 -2.94
CA LEU A 225 25.47 13.36 -4.29
C LEU A 225 26.77 13.95 -4.89
N ARG A 226 27.91 13.91 -4.19
CA ARG A 226 29.15 14.62 -4.60
C ARG A 226 29.69 14.18 -5.97
N GLU A 227 29.47 12.92 -6.33
CA GLU A 227 29.92 12.33 -7.60
C GLU A 227 28.79 12.12 -8.60
N ALA A 228 27.55 12.53 -8.27
CA ALA A 228 26.41 12.40 -9.16
C ALA A 228 26.35 13.58 -10.14
N GLN A 229 25.98 13.31 -11.40
CA GLN A 229 25.77 14.35 -12.40
C GLN A 229 24.33 14.88 -12.27
N MET A 230 24.18 16.16 -11.89
CA MET A 230 22.88 16.75 -11.52
C MET A 230 22.45 17.89 -12.45
N ASP A 231 23.13 18.11 -13.58
CA ASP A 231 22.86 19.27 -14.45
C ASP A 231 21.41 19.24 -14.96
N GLY A 232 20.66 20.30 -14.69
CA GLY A 232 19.25 20.40 -15.08
C GLY A 232 18.28 19.52 -14.26
N ALA A 233 18.75 18.79 -13.24
CA ALA A 233 17.88 18.00 -12.39
C ALA A 233 16.91 18.88 -11.58
N MET A 234 15.63 18.51 -11.55
CA MET A 234 14.60 19.26 -10.84
C MET A 234 14.42 18.74 -9.41
N LEU A 235 14.81 19.52 -8.41
CA LEU A 235 14.80 19.13 -6.99
C LEU A 235 13.71 19.84 -6.14
N MET A 236 12.73 20.50 -6.77
CA MET A 236 11.72 21.25 -6.00
C MET A 236 10.99 20.35 -5.00
N GLY A 237 11.03 20.74 -3.73
CA GLY A 237 10.41 19.98 -2.63
C GLY A 237 11.11 18.67 -2.25
N ALA A 238 12.28 18.36 -2.83
CA ALA A 238 13.02 17.15 -2.47
C ALA A 238 13.54 17.22 -1.01
N ASN A 239 13.32 16.15 -0.26
CA ASN A 239 13.81 16.02 1.11
C ASN A 239 15.28 15.58 1.09
N THR A 240 16.17 16.51 1.40
CA THR A 240 17.63 16.32 1.27
C THR A 240 18.33 16.44 2.62
N ILE A 241 17.59 16.24 3.70
CA ILE A 241 18.13 16.27 5.07
C ILE A 241 19.20 15.19 5.22
N GLY A 242 20.42 15.59 5.57
CA GLY A 242 21.55 14.68 5.71
C GLY A 242 22.11 14.16 4.38
N ALA A 243 21.68 14.70 3.24
CA ALA A 243 22.37 14.48 1.97
C ALA A 243 23.72 15.19 1.99
N ILE A 244 24.75 14.53 1.48
CA ILE A 244 26.06 15.16 1.24
C ILE A 244 26.04 15.66 -0.20
N ARG A 245 26.44 16.92 -0.42
CA ARG A 245 26.36 17.62 -1.70
C ARG A 245 27.67 18.31 -2.01
#